data_AF-A0A839TYZ7-F1
#
_entry.id   AF-A0A839TYZ7-F1
#
_cell.length_a   1.000
_cell.length_b   1.000
_cell.length_c   1.000
_cell.angle_alpha   90.00
_cell.angle_beta   90.00
_cell.angle_gamma   90.00
#
_symmetry.space_group_name_H-M   'P 1'
#
loop_
_entity.id
_entity.type
_entity.pdbx_description
1 polymer ?
#
loop_
_entity_poly.entity_id
_entity_poly.type
_entity_poly.pdbx_seq_one_letter_code
_entity_poly.pdbx_strand_id
1 'polypeptide(L)'
;MDLGKVALSMANQARVKYLWGTGLNKWLYAVSYARREGKQLNVVCAIDSLMAGAGGTSPIDFLRPKLQEILGDGGVGFMAANNSAVVAEGGTLGITGATQKTNATFDPATDDKYCPNLFSMVFTGSGGYANFTDKIHRFTKAKLLYLQQPGGGTFKWGDGKNASGLMTINSDGEKAAKFVEYTGTLPATTGNIAQVSSVVGPVQIMGVDLRNGNSGIRVHRLAQGGTQTRQVAQLDGGMYTDVLKSIGCDLFILNAGMNDSGTTAFPASTVDADIRTILGWVRAANPNAAILLVMPNETADIARNTLLETYRLKMLKIALDFDALIFDTRWVIGNYTAANGAGLMNDSIHPHPTKANPLIGEALFNFIGGQSLANIESVLS
;
A
#
# COMPACT_ATOMS: atom_id res chain seq x y z
N MET A 1 -12.96 39.58 -35.43
CA MET A 1 -13.83 38.40 -35.61
C MET A 1 -14.46 38.13 -34.26
N ASP A 2 -15.78 38.10 -34.26
CA ASP A 2 -16.66 38.27 -33.11
C ASP A 2 -16.47 37.16 -32.05
N LEU A 3 -16.26 37.54 -30.79
CA LEU A 3 -16.30 36.63 -29.65
C LEU A 3 -17.77 36.34 -29.34
N GLY A 4 -18.35 35.44 -30.14
CA GLY A 4 -19.71 34.96 -29.96
C GLY A 4 -19.91 34.41 -28.55
N LYS A 5 -20.75 35.11 -27.78
CA LYS A 5 -21.35 34.63 -26.53
C LYS A 5 -22.06 33.31 -26.79
N VAL A 6 -21.39 32.19 -26.51
CA VAL A 6 -22.09 30.90 -26.37
C VAL A 6 -22.78 30.93 -25.02
N ALA A 7 -24.05 31.32 -25.02
CA ALA A 7 -24.94 31.11 -23.89
C ALA A 7 -25.13 29.60 -23.70
N LEU A 8 -24.36 29.01 -22.78
CA LEU A 8 -24.56 27.64 -22.33
C LEU A 8 -25.90 27.56 -21.60
N SER A 9 -26.87 26.86 -22.19
CA SER A 9 -28.14 26.55 -21.56
C SER A 9 -27.93 25.74 -20.27
N MET A 10 -28.81 25.91 -19.27
CA MET A 10 -28.71 25.21 -17.97
C MET A 10 -28.67 23.67 -18.11
N ALA A 11 -29.14 23.11 -19.23
CA ALA A 11 -29.05 21.68 -19.51
C ALA A 11 -27.61 21.18 -19.79
N ASN A 12 -26.72 22.05 -20.26
CA ASN A 12 -25.33 21.70 -20.58
C ASN A 12 -24.35 21.88 -19.40
N GLN A 13 -24.76 22.55 -18.31
CA GLN A 13 -23.97 22.62 -17.07
C GLN A 13 -23.94 21.28 -16.33
N ALA A 14 -24.84 20.34 -16.65
CA ALA A 14 -24.84 19.01 -16.04
C ALA A 14 -23.73 18.07 -16.56
N ARG A 15 -23.06 18.41 -17.68
CA ARG A 15 -22.14 17.51 -18.39
C ARG A 15 -20.68 17.98 -18.46
N VAL A 16 -20.33 19.07 -17.76
CA VAL A 16 -18.94 19.45 -17.50
C VAL A 16 -18.78 19.67 -16.00
N LYS A 17 -18.55 18.60 -15.25
CA LYS A 17 -18.19 18.65 -13.83
C LYS A 17 -16.70 18.28 -13.71
N TYR A 18 -15.87 19.31 -13.87
CA TYR A 18 -14.43 19.35 -13.58
C TYR A 18 -13.50 18.67 -14.60
N LEU A 19 -12.64 19.48 -15.23
CA LEU A 19 -11.31 19.03 -15.65
C LEU A 19 -10.59 18.69 -14.34
N TRP A 20 -10.32 17.40 -14.06
CA TRP A 20 -9.45 17.04 -12.95
C TRP A 20 -8.05 17.61 -13.24
N GLY A 21 -7.75 18.78 -12.68
CA GLY A 21 -6.39 19.32 -12.74
C GLY A 21 -5.50 18.50 -11.82
N THR A 22 -4.58 17.68 -12.32
CA THR A 22 -3.54 16.99 -11.54
C THR A 22 -4.03 15.92 -10.54
N GLY A 23 -3.16 14.95 -10.25
CA GLY A 23 -3.39 13.94 -9.21
C GLY A 23 -3.70 14.51 -7.80
N LEU A 24 -3.29 15.74 -7.47
CA LEU A 24 -3.57 16.35 -6.17
C LEU A 24 -5.05 16.72 -6.02
N ASN A 25 -5.71 17.21 -7.07
CA ASN A 25 -7.13 17.56 -6.98
C ASN A 25 -8.01 16.32 -6.83
N LYS A 26 -7.62 15.19 -7.43
CA LYS A 26 -8.27 13.89 -7.20
C LYS A 26 -8.20 13.50 -5.73
N TRP A 27 -7.02 13.63 -5.13
CA TRP A 27 -6.83 13.35 -3.71
C TRP A 27 -7.66 14.26 -2.81
N LEU A 28 -7.57 15.59 -2.99
CA LEU A 28 -8.31 16.55 -2.17
C LEU A 28 -9.82 16.39 -2.30
N TYR A 29 -10.32 16.06 -3.50
CA TYR A 29 -11.72 15.70 -3.69
C TYR A 29 -12.09 14.42 -2.94
N ALA A 30 -11.28 13.36 -3.05
CA ALA A 30 -11.54 12.12 -2.34
C ALA A 30 -11.65 12.38 -0.83
N VAL A 31 -10.73 13.18 -0.28
CA VAL A 31 -10.75 13.61 1.12
C VAL A 31 -12.06 14.32 1.47
N SER A 32 -12.44 15.35 0.70
CA SER A 32 -13.67 16.11 0.93
C SER A 32 -14.92 15.22 0.82
N TYR A 33 -14.97 14.35 -0.19
CA TYR A 33 -16.06 13.42 -0.41
C TYR A 33 -16.20 12.42 0.74
N ALA A 34 -15.11 11.77 1.14
CA ALA A 34 -15.13 10.77 2.20
C ALA A 34 -15.55 11.36 3.54
N ARG A 35 -15.09 12.58 3.87
CA ARG A 35 -15.53 13.30 5.07
C ARG A 35 -17.03 13.55 5.06
N ARG A 36 -17.55 14.10 3.96
CA ARG A 36 -18.98 14.45 3.85
C ARG A 36 -19.88 13.21 3.89
N GLU A 37 -19.43 12.10 3.33
CA GLU A 37 -20.20 10.85 3.25
C GLU A 37 -19.93 9.88 4.42
N GLY A 38 -19.02 10.22 5.34
CA GLY A 38 -18.62 9.35 6.45
C GLY A 38 -17.95 8.04 6.01
N LYS A 39 -17.12 8.09 4.95
CA LYS A 39 -16.44 6.92 4.36
C LYS A 39 -14.97 6.85 4.77
N GLN A 40 -14.39 5.65 4.69
CA GLN A 40 -12.95 5.46 4.84
C GLN A 40 -12.19 5.98 3.62
N LEU A 41 -11.04 6.62 3.88
CA LEU A 41 -10.02 6.97 2.90
C LEU A 41 -8.86 5.98 2.95
N ASN A 42 -8.32 5.62 1.80
CA ASN A 42 -7.28 4.59 1.73
C ASN A 42 -6.09 5.04 0.90
N VAL A 43 -4.95 5.16 1.57
CA VAL A 43 -3.65 5.43 0.95
C VAL A 43 -2.89 4.12 0.85
N VAL A 44 -2.42 3.75 -0.33
CA VAL A 44 -1.61 2.56 -0.56
C VAL A 44 -0.18 3.00 -0.87
N CYS A 45 0.79 2.49 -0.09
CA CYS A 45 2.21 2.79 -0.26
C CYS A 45 2.97 1.53 -0.70
N ALA A 46 3.68 1.62 -1.82
CA ALA A 46 4.39 0.54 -2.48
C ALA A 46 5.75 1.05 -3.00
N ILE A 47 6.74 0.24 -3.39
CA ILE A 47 6.75 -1.23 -3.44
C ILE A 47 7.87 -1.86 -2.59
N ASP A 48 8.90 -1.10 -2.23
CA ASP A 48 10.18 -1.68 -1.82
C ASP A 48 10.62 -1.35 -0.38
N SER A 49 11.90 -1.59 -0.05
CA SER A 49 12.49 -1.34 1.28
C SER A 49 12.31 0.09 1.79
N LEU A 50 12.29 1.09 0.91
CA LEU A 50 12.15 2.50 1.28
C LEU A 50 10.75 2.82 1.81
N MET A 51 9.75 2.01 1.43
CA MET A 51 8.39 2.07 2.00
C MET A 51 8.13 0.95 3.01
N ALA A 52 8.83 -0.18 2.92
CA ALA A 52 8.63 -1.35 3.78
C ALA A 52 9.21 -1.17 5.19
N GLY A 53 10.18 -0.28 5.39
CA GLY A 53 10.76 0.02 6.71
C GLY A 53 12.13 -0.59 6.97
N ALA A 54 12.94 -0.80 5.92
CA ALA A 54 14.32 -1.21 6.11
C ALA A 54 15.07 -0.17 6.97
N GLY A 55 15.83 -0.66 7.96
CA GLY A 55 16.49 0.20 8.96
C GLY A 55 15.64 0.53 10.19
N GLY A 56 14.39 0.04 10.27
CA GLY A 56 13.56 0.08 11.48
C GLY A 56 12.32 0.96 11.40
N THR A 57 12.26 1.89 10.45
CA THR A 57 11.07 2.71 10.13
C THR A 57 11.03 3.01 8.63
N SER A 58 9.92 3.54 8.14
CA SER A 58 9.77 4.16 6.82
C SER A 58 9.02 5.49 6.92
N PRO A 59 8.94 6.28 5.83
CA PRO A 59 8.10 7.49 5.80
C PRO A 59 6.63 7.24 6.16
N ILE A 60 6.11 6.03 5.98
CA ILE A 60 4.73 5.65 6.34
C ILE A 60 4.49 5.81 7.84
N ASP A 61 5.48 5.50 8.67
CA ASP A 61 5.38 5.54 10.14
C ASP A 61 5.19 6.96 10.68
N PHE A 62 5.48 7.97 9.85
CA PHE A 62 5.30 9.39 10.17
C PHE A 62 4.14 10.02 9.40
N LEU A 63 3.87 9.54 8.18
CA LEU A 63 2.74 9.97 7.35
C LEU A 63 1.40 9.54 7.96
N ARG A 64 1.28 8.25 8.35
CA ARG A 64 0.03 7.68 8.86
C ARG A 64 -0.50 8.39 10.10
N PRO A 65 0.26 8.54 11.21
CA PRO A 65 -0.28 9.16 12.41
C PRO A 65 -0.75 10.61 12.17
N LYS A 66 -0.02 11.39 11.37
CA LYS A 66 -0.43 12.77 11.00
C LYS A 66 -1.75 12.78 10.22
N LEU A 67 -1.91 11.89 9.25
CA LEU A 67 -3.16 11.80 8.51
C LEU A 67 -4.32 11.33 9.40
N GLN A 68 -4.09 10.35 10.28
CA GLN A 68 -5.11 9.83 11.19
C GLN A 68 -5.51 10.83 12.28
N GLU A 69 -4.59 11.69 12.71
CA GLU A 69 -4.88 12.80 13.64
C GLU A 69 -5.92 13.77 13.04
N ILE A 70 -5.84 14.04 11.74
CA ILE A 70 -6.69 15.03 11.04
C ILE A 70 -7.95 14.41 10.43
N LEU A 71 -7.85 13.16 9.97
CA LEU A 71 -8.93 12.49 9.22
C LEU A 71 -9.64 11.41 10.03
N GLY A 72 -9.15 11.11 11.24
CA GLY A 72 -9.62 10.03 12.10
C GLY A 72 -8.91 8.71 11.83
N ASP A 73 -8.70 7.93 12.89
CA ASP A 73 -8.08 6.60 12.80
C ASP A 73 -9.06 5.55 12.24
N GLY A 74 -8.90 5.22 10.95
CA GLY A 74 -9.66 4.16 10.26
C GLY A 74 -9.13 2.74 10.50
N GLY A 75 -8.11 2.57 11.35
CA GLY A 75 -7.38 1.32 11.59
C GLY A 75 -6.07 1.23 10.80
N VAL A 76 -5.29 0.17 11.07
CA VAL A 76 -4.00 -0.10 10.42
C VAL A 76 -4.13 -0.37 8.92
N GLY A 77 -5.27 -0.92 8.47
CA GLY A 77 -5.48 -1.34 7.09
C GLY A 77 -4.92 -2.73 6.81
N PHE A 78 -4.26 -2.90 5.66
CA PHE A 78 -3.81 -4.21 5.19
C PHE A 78 -2.49 -4.60 5.84
N MET A 79 -2.49 -5.75 6.51
CA MET A 79 -1.35 -6.38 7.16
C MET A 79 -1.06 -7.72 6.48
N ALA A 80 0.10 -7.81 5.84
CA ALA A 80 0.49 -8.99 5.06
C ALA A 80 0.77 -10.20 5.95
N ALA A 81 0.62 -11.41 5.40
CA ALA A 81 0.85 -12.68 6.08
C ALA A 81 2.36 -13.02 6.23
N ASN A 82 3.11 -12.13 6.86
CA ASN A 82 4.53 -12.31 7.16
C ASN A 82 4.89 -11.57 8.46
N ASN A 83 5.78 -12.14 9.26
CA ASN A 83 6.19 -11.58 10.54
C ASN A 83 6.83 -10.19 10.39
N SER A 84 7.69 -9.99 9.38
CA SER A 84 8.32 -8.69 9.14
C SER A 84 7.30 -7.62 8.75
N ALA A 85 6.31 -7.97 7.92
CA ALA A 85 5.23 -7.07 7.53
C ALA A 85 4.36 -6.70 8.74
N VAL A 86 3.99 -7.68 9.57
CA VAL A 86 3.16 -7.45 10.78
C VAL A 86 3.91 -6.60 11.80
N VAL A 87 5.21 -6.83 12.01
CA VAL A 87 6.04 -6.04 12.92
C VAL A 87 6.21 -4.59 12.41
N ALA A 88 6.38 -4.39 11.09
CA ALA A 88 6.43 -3.06 10.50
C ALA A 88 5.13 -2.26 10.68
N GLU A 89 4.02 -2.95 10.95
CA GLU A 89 2.72 -2.37 11.30
C GLU A 89 2.52 -2.21 12.82
N GLY A 90 3.55 -2.44 13.64
CA GLY A 90 3.48 -2.39 15.10
C GLY A 90 2.75 -3.58 15.73
N GLY A 91 2.50 -4.63 14.96
CA GLY A 91 1.76 -5.81 15.38
C GLY A 91 2.61 -6.96 15.89
N THR A 92 1.96 -8.10 16.14
CA THR A 92 2.62 -9.40 16.31
C THR A 92 1.91 -10.49 15.53
N LEU A 93 2.69 -11.41 14.96
CA LEU A 93 2.18 -12.56 14.25
C LEU A 93 2.55 -13.85 15.01
N GLY A 94 1.57 -14.49 15.63
CA GLY A 94 1.74 -15.83 16.19
C GLY A 94 1.43 -16.89 15.14
N ILE A 95 2.37 -17.77 14.79
CA ILE A 95 2.15 -18.80 13.75
C ILE A 95 2.54 -20.20 14.21
N THR A 96 1.90 -21.21 13.66
CA THR A 96 2.35 -22.61 13.74
C THR A 96 1.91 -23.36 12.48
N GLY A 97 2.79 -24.24 11.97
CA GLY A 97 2.45 -25.11 10.83
C GLY A 97 2.41 -24.42 9.46
N ALA A 98 3.02 -23.23 9.33
CA ALA A 98 3.05 -22.48 8.09
C ALA A 98 4.48 -22.12 7.66
N THR A 99 4.69 -22.07 6.34
CA THR A 99 5.90 -21.50 5.72
C THR A 99 5.60 -20.09 5.27
N GLN A 100 6.36 -19.12 5.77
CA GLN A 100 6.30 -17.74 5.30
C GLN A 100 7.11 -17.59 4.02
N LYS A 101 6.55 -16.86 3.06
CA LYS A 101 7.13 -16.65 1.75
C LYS A 101 7.31 -15.15 1.48
N THR A 102 8.28 -14.86 0.63
CA THR A 102 8.75 -13.51 0.28
C THR A 102 9.07 -13.44 -1.22
N ASN A 103 9.56 -12.28 -1.68
CA ASN A 103 10.00 -12.00 -3.04
C ASN A 103 11.24 -12.81 -3.41
N ALA A 104 12.06 -13.20 -2.44
CA ALA A 104 13.19 -14.09 -2.65
C ALA A 104 12.76 -15.52 -3.03
N THR A 105 11.52 -15.89 -2.69
CA THR A 105 10.92 -17.19 -3.00
C THR A 105 9.83 -17.11 -4.06
N PHE A 106 9.64 -15.93 -4.68
CA PHE A 106 8.66 -15.71 -5.72
C PHE A 106 9.20 -16.22 -7.05
N ASP A 107 8.48 -17.15 -7.67
CA ASP A 107 8.73 -17.60 -9.03
C ASP A 107 7.51 -17.30 -9.92
N PRO A 108 7.58 -16.35 -10.87
CA PRO A 108 6.43 -15.99 -11.69
C PRO A 108 5.89 -17.15 -12.54
N ALA A 109 6.66 -18.22 -12.76
CA ALA A 109 6.18 -19.41 -13.47
C ALA A 109 5.22 -20.27 -12.64
N THR A 110 5.31 -20.20 -11.30
CA THR A 110 4.55 -21.06 -10.38
C THR A 110 3.67 -20.26 -9.39
N ASP A 111 4.04 -19.01 -9.11
CA ASP A 111 3.45 -18.09 -8.14
C ASP A 111 2.64 -16.94 -8.78
N ASP A 112 2.02 -17.15 -9.94
CA ASP A 112 1.27 -16.12 -10.69
C ASP A 112 0.23 -15.36 -9.85
N LYS A 113 -0.36 -16.01 -8.84
CA LYS A 113 -1.34 -15.44 -7.90
C LYS A 113 -0.80 -15.35 -6.49
N TYR A 114 -0.24 -14.18 -6.18
CA TYR A 114 0.43 -13.86 -4.93
C TYR A 114 -0.12 -12.59 -4.26
N CYS A 115 0.21 -12.36 -2.99
CA CYS A 115 -0.13 -11.06 -2.39
C CYS A 115 0.55 -9.91 -3.17
N PRO A 116 -0.12 -8.76 -3.38
CA PRO A 116 0.45 -7.62 -4.11
C PRO A 116 1.79 -7.07 -3.61
N ASN A 117 2.16 -7.36 -2.36
CA ASN A 117 3.46 -6.98 -1.79
C ASN A 117 4.47 -8.13 -1.72
N LEU A 118 4.19 -9.28 -2.35
CA LEU A 118 5.04 -10.47 -2.41
C LEU A 118 5.28 -11.17 -1.06
N PHE A 119 4.43 -10.91 -0.06
CA PHE A 119 4.37 -11.71 1.16
C PHE A 119 3.24 -12.72 1.11
N SER A 120 3.49 -13.97 1.50
CA SER A 120 2.39 -14.91 1.75
C SER A 120 2.76 -15.94 2.81
N MET A 121 1.77 -16.69 3.27
CA MET A 121 1.93 -17.75 4.25
C MET A 121 1.20 -18.99 3.75
N VAL A 122 1.93 -20.09 3.63
CA VAL A 122 1.44 -21.35 3.08
C VAL A 122 1.42 -22.43 4.15
N PHE A 123 0.27 -23.04 4.35
CA PHE A 123 0.06 -24.24 5.15
C PHE A 123 -0.07 -25.44 4.21
N THR A 124 0.48 -26.58 4.60
CA THR A 124 0.34 -27.85 3.85
C THR A 124 -0.20 -29.00 4.70
N GLY A 125 -0.16 -28.85 6.03
CA GLY A 125 -0.56 -29.88 6.99
C GLY A 125 -1.90 -29.61 7.65
N SER A 126 -2.09 -30.17 8.85
CA SER A 126 -3.27 -29.97 9.69
C SER A 126 -2.92 -29.32 11.03
N GLY A 127 -3.88 -28.62 11.63
CA GLY A 127 -3.76 -28.00 12.96
C GLY A 127 -2.97 -26.68 12.99
N GLY A 128 -2.59 -26.14 11.83
CA GLY A 128 -1.91 -24.85 11.74
C GLY A 128 -2.79 -23.67 12.15
N TYR A 129 -2.13 -22.57 12.56
CA TYR A 129 -2.80 -21.31 12.86
C TYR A 129 -1.91 -20.09 12.57
N ALA A 130 -2.56 -18.93 12.45
CA ALA A 130 -1.96 -17.61 12.41
C ALA A 130 -2.81 -16.58 13.15
N ASN A 131 -2.19 -15.85 14.07
CA ASN A 131 -2.80 -14.82 14.91
C ASN A 131 -2.19 -13.46 14.56
N PHE A 132 -2.96 -12.63 13.87
CA PHE A 132 -2.61 -11.25 13.53
C PHE A 132 -3.07 -10.34 14.67
N THR A 133 -2.12 -9.67 15.32
CA THR A 133 -2.42 -8.72 16.40
C THR A 133 -2.00 -7.33 15.99
N ASP A 134 -2.91 -6.37 16.08
CA ASP A 134 -2.59 -4.94 16.01
C ASP A 134 -2.49 -4.39 17.43
N LYS A 135 -1.34 -3.80 17.78
CA LYS A 135 -1.08 -3.26 19.13
C LYS A 135 -1.23 -1.75 19.21
N ILE A 136 -1.37 -1.07 18.06
CA ILE A 136 -1.41 0.38 17.98
C ILE A 136 -2.87 0.82 17.83
N HIS A 137 -3.58 0.25 16.86
CA HIS A 137 -4.94 0.68 16.53
C HIS A 137 -6.00 -0.23 17.13
N ARG A 138 -7.20 0.32 17.25
CA ARG A 138 -8.42 -0.45 17.49
C ARG A 138 -8.92 -0.94 16.13
N PHE A 139 -9.47 -2.14 16.06
CA PHE A 139 -10.22 -2.57 14.89
C PHE A 139 -11.52 -3.26 15.30
N THR A 140 -12.60 -2.90 14.61
CA THR A 140 -13.96 -3.42 14.81
C THR A 140 -14.42 -4.26 13.62
N LYS A 141 -13.62 -4.32 12.55
CA LYS A 141 -13.88 -5.06 11.32
C LYS A 141 -12.58 -5.70 10.84
N ALA A 142 -12.69 -6.92 10.30
CA ALA A 142 -11.56 -7.66 9.78
C ALA A 142 -11.98 -8.42 8.53
N LYS A 143 -11.16 -8.34 7.47
CA LYS A 143 -11.37 -9.09 6.23
C LYS A 143 -10.11 -9.87 5.91
N LEU A 144 -10.27 -11.16 5.66
CA LEU A 144 -9.17 -12.04 5.27
C LEU A 144 -8.96 -11.97 3.76
N LEU A 145 -7.70 -11.96 3.33
CA LEU A 145 -7.30 -12.23 1.95
C LEU A 145 -6.57 -13.58 1.89
N TYR A 146 -7.08 -14.49 1.06
CA TYR A 146 -6.50 -15.82 0.84
C TYR A 146 -6.57 -16.21 -0.63
N LEU A 147 -5.79 -17.22 -1.01
CA LEU A 147 -5.86 -17.85 -2.33
C LEU A 147 -6.86 -19.00 -2.30
N GLN A 148 -7.92 -18.91 -3.10
CA GLN A 148 -8.66 -20.10 -3.52
C GLN A 148 -7.84 -20.80 -4.62
N GLN A 149 -7.75 -22.13 -4.58
CA GLN A 149 -6.98 -22.91 -5.55
C GLN A 149 -7.46 -24.36 -5.64
N PRO A 150 -7.22 -25.06 -6.76
CA PRO A 150 -7.60 -26.46 -6.90
C PRO A 150 -6.91 -27.34 -5.87
N GLY A 151 -7.69 -28.22 -5.22
CA GLY A 151 -7.21 -29.06 -4.12
C GLY A 151 -6.98 -28.29 -2.82
N GLY A 152 -7.49 -27.05 -2.72
CA GLY A 152 -7.37 -26.20 -1.55
C GLY A 152 -7.92 -26.82 -0.27
N GLY A 153 -7.39 -26.39 0.87
CA GLY A 153 -7.77 -26.87 2.19
C GLY A 153 -8.97 -26.16 2.80
N THR A 154 -9.20 -26.42 4.09
CA THR A 154 -10.17 -25.72 4.92
C THR A 154 -9.51 -25.08 6.12
N PHE A 155 -10.11 -24.03 6.67
CA PHE A 155 -9.64 -23.38 7.89
C PHE A 155 -10.77 -22.62 8.59
N LYS A 156 -10.49 -22.15 9.81
CA LYS A 156 -11.37 -21.30 10.61
C LYS A 156 -10.89 -19.85 10.57
N TRP A 157 -11.79 -18.89 10.48
CA TRP A 157 -11.48 -17.45 10.42
C TRP A 157 -12.37 -16.63 11.36
N GLY A 158 -11.77 -15.72 12.14
CA GLY A 158 -12.50 -14.78 13.00
C GLY A 158 -11.66 -14.15 14.11
N ASP A 159 -12.29 -13.86 15.26
CA ASP A 159 -11.62 -13.30 16.44
C ASP A 159 -10.88 -14.39 17.23
N GLY A 160 -9.56 -14.23 17.39
CA GLY A 160 -8.70 -15.17 18.11
C GLY A 160 -8.96 -15.28 19.61
N LYS A 161 -9.82 -14.42 20.20
CA LYS A 161 -10.28 -14.55 21.59
C LYS A 161 -11.57 -15.37 21.73
N ASN A 162 -12.34 -15.58 20.65
CA ASN A 162 -13.67 -16.21 20.69
C ASN A 162 -13.77 -17.40 19.71
N ALA A 163 -13.23 -18.55 20.11
CA ALA A 163 -13.21 -19.78 19.31
C ALA A 163 -14.61 -20.26 18.85
N SER A 164 -15.68 -19.89 19.57
CA SER A 164 -17.06 -20.28 19.27
C SER A 164 -17.71 -19.51 18.11
N GLY A 165 -17.10 -18.40 17.66
CA GLY A 165 -17.62 -17.53 16.59
C GLY A 165 -16.84 -17.60 15.27
N LEU A 166 -15.96 -18.58 15.09
CA LEU A 166 -15.12 -18.70 13.89
C LEU A 166 -15.89 -19.28 12.70
N MET A 167 -15.74 -18.65 11.54
CA MET A 167 -16.33 -19.10 10.28
C MET A 167 -15.47 -20.21 9.65
N THR A 168 -16.09 -21.26 9.10
CA THR A 168 -15.38 -22.23 8.26
C THR A 168 -15.23 -21.68 6.86
N ILE A 169 -14.00 -21.69 6.34
CA ILE A 169 -13.69 -21.32 4.96
C ILE A 169 -13.17 -22.56 4.22
N ASN A 170 -13.69 -22.78 3.02
CA ASN A 170 -13.14 -23.73 2.05
C ASN A 170 -12.37 -22.95 0.98
N SER A 171 -11.11 -23.33 0.75
CA SER A 171 -10.23 -22.72 -0.23
C SER A 171 -10.05 -23.55 -1.50
N ASP A 172 -10.77 -24.66 -1.65
CA ASP A 172 -10.84 -25.40 -2.91
C ASP A 172 -11.66 -24.65 -3.97
N GLY A 173 -11.19 -24.66 -5.21
CA GLY A 173 -11.86 -24.04 -6.36
C GLY A 173 -10.91 -23.44 -7.39
N GLU A 174 -11.44 -22.64 -8.31
CA GLU A 174 -10.62 -21.96 -9.33
C GLU A 174 -9.59 -21.01 -8.68
N LYS A 175 -8.37 -20.98 -9.24
CA LYS A 175 -7.26 -20.21 -8.67
C LYS A 175 -7.58 -18.71 -8.71
N ALA A 176 -7.87 -18.09 -7.57
CA ALA A 176 -8.25 -16.69 -7.47
C ALA A 176 -8.01 -16.13 -6.06
N ALA A 177 -7.70 -14.83 -5.95
CA ALA A 177 -7.75 -14.15 -4.66
C ALA A 177 -9.20 -14.05 -4.17
N LYS A 178 -9.44 -14.41 -2.92
CA LYS A 178 -10.74 -14.32 -2.27
C LYS A 178 -10.64 -13.48 -1.01
N PHE A 179 -11.72 -12.73 -0.77
CA PHE A 179 -11.89 -11.89 0.40
C PHE A 179 -13.07 -12.37 1.23
N VAL A 180 -12.87 -12.51 2.54
CA VAL A 180 -13.96 -12.86 3.46
C VAL A 180 -13.96 -11.92 4.65
N GLU A 181 -15.02 -11.12 4.75
CA GLU A 181 -15.31 -10.27 5.90
C GLU A 181 -15.72 -11.15 7.09
N TYR A 182 -15.14 -10.90 8.26
CA TYR A 182 -15.63 -11.50 9.49
C TYR A 182 -16.98 -10.88 9.89
N THR A 183 -17.99 -11.73 10.10
CA THR A 183 -19.35 -11.28 10.40
C THR A 183 -19.69 -11.29 11.89
N GLY A 184 -18.81 -11.83 12.74
CA GLY A 184 -18.95 -11.77 14.19
C GLY A 184 -18.59 -10.39 14.76
N THR A 185 -18.78 -10.23 16.07
CA THR A 185 -18.43 -8.98 16.77
C THR A 185 -16.96 -9.01 17.16
N LEU A 186 -16.21 -7.98 16.80
CA LEU A 186 -14.85 -7.75 17.29
C LEU A 186 -14.89 -6.76 18.46
N PRO A 187 -14.16 -7.00 19.57
CA PRO A 187 -14.05 -6.03 20.64
C PRO A 187 -13.53 -4.69 20.09
N ALA A 188 -13.95 -3.54 20.60
CA ALA A 188 -13.39 -2.25 20.14
C ALA A 188 -12.11 -1.88 20.91
N THR A 189 -11.13 -2.78 20.98
CA THR A 189 -9.91 -2.64 21.81
C THR A 189 -8.63 -2.83 21.00
N THR A 190 -7.53 -2.22 21.46
CA THR A 190 -6.19 -2.52 20.94
C THR A 190 -5.75 -3.91 21.40
N GLY A 191 -4.81 -4.54 20.68
CA GLY A 191 -4.33 -5.89 21.00
C GLY A 191 -5.38 -6.99 20.73
N ASN A 192 -6.34 -6.71 19.85
CA ASN A 192 -7.25 -7.72 19.34
C ASN A 192 -6.57 -8.65 18.35
N ILE A 193 -7.13 -9.84 18.19
CA ILE A 193 -6.54 -10.90 17.37
C ILE A 193 -7.49 -11.24 16.24
N ALA A 194 -7.03 -11.07 15.00
CA ALA A 194 -7.62 -11.71 13.85
C ALA A 194 -6.94 -13.06 13.63
N GLN A 195 -7.69 -14.16 13.69
CA GLN A 195 -7.18 -15.52 13.72
C GLN A 195 -7.62 -16.33 12.50
N VAL A 196 -6.64 -16.96 11.87
CA VAL A 196 -6.80 -18.17 11.06
C VAL A 196 -6.39 -19.37 11.91
N SER A 197 -7.22 -20.40 12.02
CA SER A 197 -6.93 -21.59 12.83
C SER A 197 -7.52 -22.87 12.25
N SER A 198 -7.23 -24.00 12.87
CA SER A 198 -7.73 -25.33 12.46
C SER A 198 -7.54 -25.59 10.97
N VAL A 199 -6.38 -25.18 10.43
CA VAL A 199 -6.07 -25.38 9.01
C VAL A 199 -5.98 -26.88 8.73
N VAL A 200 -6.54 -27.31 7.60
CA VAL A 200 -6.45 -28.68 7.08
C VAL A 200 -6.20 -28.63 5.58
N GLY A 201 -5.05 -29.15 5.14
CA GLY A 201 -4.67 -29.20 3.73
C GLY A 201 -3.99 -27.92 3.24
N PRO A 202 -3.79 -27.77 1.92
CA PRO A 202 -3.04 -26.67 1.35
C PRO A 202 -3.83 -25.36 1.40
N VAL A 203 -3.39 -24.41 2.21
CA VAL A 203 -4.02 -23.09 2.38
C VAL A 203 -2.96 -22.01 2.24
N GLN A 204 -3.23 -20.99 1.42
CA GLN A 204 -2.37 -19.81 1.32
C GLN A 204 -3.10 -18.56 1.79
N ILE A 205 -2.58 -17.95 2.84
CA ILE A 205 -3.05 -16.68 3.40
C ILE A 205 -2.12 -15.57 2.91
N MET A 206 -2.70 -14.48 2.41
CA MET A 206 -1.93 -13.33 1.91
C MET A 206 -1.90 -12.19 2.92
N GLY A 207 -2.94 -12.07 3.76
CA GLY A 207 -2.98 -11.07 4.83
C GLY A 207 -4.38 -10.81 5.34
N VAL A 208 -4.51 -9.80 6.19
CA VAL A 208 -5.77 -9.33 6.77
C VAL A 208 -5.91 -7.82 6.57
N ASP A 209 -7.13 -7.35 6.33
CA ASP A 209 -7.48 -5.94 6.30
C ASP A 209 -8.28 -5.58 7.55
N LEU A 210 -7.62 -4.87 8.47
CA LEU A 210 -8.13 -4.50 9.79
C LEU A 210 -8.60 -3.05 9.81
N ARG A 211 -9.85 -2.84 10.18
CA ARG A 211 -10.59 -1.58 10.05
C ARG A 211 -11.21 -1.16 11.37
N ASN A 212 -11.16 0.14 11.62
CA ASN A 212 -11.90 0.80 12.69
C ASN A 212 -13.09 1.56 12.10
N GLY A 213 -14.31 1.18 12.49
CA GLY A 213 -15.54 1.88 12.06
C GLY A 213 -15.79 1.88 10.55
N ASN A 214 -16.39 2.96 10.06
CA ASN A 214 -16.78 3.18 8.65
C ASN A 214 -16.14 4.42 8.01
N SER A 215 -15.51 5.27 8.83
CA SER A 215 -14.87 6.53 8.45
C SER A 215 -13.42 6.51 8.94
N GLY A 216 -12.68 7.59 8.67
CA GLY A 216 -11.27 7.67 9.01
C GLY A 216 -10.37 7.39 7.82
N ILE A 217 -9.06 7.46 8.03
CA ILE A 217 -8.06 7.10 7.04
C ILE A 217 -7.27 5.87 7.44
N ARG A 218 -6.94 5.07 6.43
CA ARG A 218 -6.02 3.94 6.52
C ARG A 218 -4.86 4.16 5.56
N VAL A 219 -3.66 3.79 5.99
CA VAL A 219 -2.45 3.87 5.16
C VAL A 219 -1.84 2.48 5.08
N HIS A 220 -2.02 1.82 3.94
CA HIS A 220 -1.66 0.43 3.68
C HIS A 220 -0.21 0.33 3.21
N ARG A 221 0.59 -0.53 3.83
CA ARG A 221 1.95 -0.87 3.39
C ARG A 221 1.92 -2.07 2.45
N LEU A 222 1.77 -1.80 1.16
CA LEU A 222 1.95 -2.79 0.10
C LEU A 222 3.40 -2.77 -0.40
N ALA A 223 4.35 -2.87 0.53
CA ALA A 223 5.78 -2.79 0.25
C ALA A 223 6.56 -3.91 0.94
N GLN A 224 7.64 -4.34 0.30
CA GLN A 224 8.54 -5.36 0.84
C GLN A 224 10.00 -5.08 0.44
N GLY A 225 10.93 -5.34 1.38
CA GLY A 225 12.36 -5.13 1.13
C GLY A 225 12.89 -5.91 -0.07
N GLY A 226 13.70 -5.24 -0.89
CA GLY A 226 14.34 -5.85 -2.06
C GLY A 226 13.43 -6.01 -3.29
N THR A 227 12.15 -5.66 -3.21
CA THR A 227 11.22 -5.80 -4.33
C THR A 227 11.58 -4.86 -5.49
N GLN A 228 11.59 -5.43 -6.70
CA GLN A 228 11.76 -4.74 -7.97
C GLN A 228 10.41 -4.52 -8.66
N THR A 229 10.27 -3.51 -9.53
CA THR A 229 9.02 -3.26 -10.28
C THR A 229 8.66 -4.46 -11.14
N ARG A 230 9.67 -5.12 -11.72
CA ARG A 230 9.53 -6.32 -12.55
C ARG A 230 8.80 -7.45 -11.84
N GLN A 231 9.13 -7.72 -10.59
CA GLN A 231 8.52 -8.82 -9.83
C GLN A 231 7.02 -8.56 -9.61
N VAL A 232 6.66 -7.31 -9.33
CA VAL A 232 5.25 -6.91 -9.16
C VAL A 232 4.52 -6.92 -10.51
N ALA A 233 5.14 -6.42 -11.58
CA ALA A 233 4.55 -6.40 -12.93
C ALA A 233 4.36 -7.80 -13.54
N GLN A 234 5.00 -8.83 -12.98
CA GLN A 234 4.82 -10.24 -13.37
C GLN A 234 3.70 -10.95 -12.60
N LEU A 235 3.07 -10.30 -11.62
CA LEU A 235 1.89 -10.84 -10.95
C LEU A 235 0.66 -10.87 -11.88
N ASP A 236 -0.33 -11.68 -11.53
CA ASP A 236 -1.66 -11.63 -12.12
C ASP A 236 -2.29 -10.25 -11.89
N GLY A 237 -2.43 -9.49 -12.98
CA GLY A 237 -2.94 -8.12 -12.93
C GLY A 237 -4.41 -8.00 -12.55
N GLY A 238 -5.22 -9.02 -12.84
CA GLY A 238 -6.62 -9.08 -12.43
C GLY A 238 -6.73 -9.18 -10.90
N MET A 239 -5.97 -10.09 -10.32
CA MET A 239 -5.85 -10.24 -8.88
C MET A 239 -5.29 -8.98 -8.21
N TYR A 240 -4.23 -8.37 -8.75
CA TYR A 240 -3.68 -7.12 -8.19
C TYR A 240 -4.74 -6.02 -8.18
N THR A 241 -5.47 -5.87 -9.29
CA THR A 241 -6.58 -4.94 -9.44
C THR A 241 -7.68 -5.22 -8.40
N ASP A 242 -8.06 -6.47 -8.21
CA ASP A 242 -9.12 -6.85 -7.27
C ASP A 242 -8.75 -6.59 -5.80
N VAL A 243 -7.46 -6.76 -5.44
CA VAL A 243 -6.98 -6.37 -4.11
C VAL A 243 -7.06 -4.86 -3.92
N LEU A 244 -6.62 -4.07 -4.88
CA LEU A 244 -6.75 -2.61 -4.80
C LEU A 244 -8.21 -2.14 -4.74
N LYS A 245 -9.13 -2.80 -5.47
CA LYS A 245 -10.57 -2.55 -5.38
C LYS A 245 -11.13 -2.90 -4.01
N SER A 246 -10.72 -4.03 -3.44
CA SER A 246 -11.17 -4.48 -2.12
C SER A 246 -10.68 -3.57 -0.98
N ILE A 247 -9.47 -3.02 -1.12
CA ILE A 247 -8.92 -1.97 -0.25
C ILE A 247 -9.70 -0.65 -0.43
N GLY A 248 -10.08 -0.33 -1.68
CA GLY A 248 -10.69 0.95 -2.03
C GLY A 248 -9.65 2.06 -2.18
N CYS A 249 -8.56 1.80 -2.91
CA CYS A 249 -7.44 2.73 -3.05
C CYS A 249 -7.86 4.11 -3.60
N ASP A 250 -7.66 5.17 -2.81
CA ASP A 250 -7.95 6.56 -3.16
C ASP A 250 -6.68 7.34 -3.53
N LEU A 251 -5.55 6.97 -2.94
CA LEU A 251 -4.21 7.47 -3.27
C LEU A 251 -3.24 6.30 -3.34
N PHE A 252 -2.52 6.17 -4.45
CA PHE A 252 -1.46 5.19 -4.63
C PHE A 252 -0.10 5.90 -4.68
N ILE A 253 0.75 5.61 -3.71
CA ILE A 253 2.12 6.12 -3.58
C ILE A 253 3.09 5.02 -4.01
N LEU A 254 3.82 5.26 -5.09
CA LEU A 254 4.80 4.31 -5.65
C LEU A 254 6.22 4.87 -5.55
N ASN A 255 7.01 4.33 -4.63
CA ASN A 255 8.47 4.50 -4.60
C ASN A 255 9.12 3.32 -5.31
N ALA A 256 9.77 3.58 -6.44
CA ALA A 256 10.28 2.56 -7.35
C ALA A 256 11.63 2.96 -7.97
N GLY A 257 12.38 1.97 -8.47
CA GLY A 257 13.67 2.20 -9.15
C GLY A 257 14.90 1.90 -8.29
N MET A 258 14.77 1.86 -6.97
CA MET A 258 15.92 1.56 -6.09
C MET A 258 16.42 0.15 -6.36
N ASN A 259 15.62 -0.90 -6.14
CA ASN A 259 16.10 -2.27 -6.40
C ASN A 259 16.28 -2.59 -7.88
N ASP A 260 15.56 -1.91 -8.77
CA ASP A 260 15.71 -2.04 -10.22
C ASP A 260 17.08 -1.55 -10.73
N SER A 261 17.70 -0.62 -10.00
CA SER A 261 19.06 -0.13 -10.27
C SER A 261 20.15 -0.94 -9.54
N GLY A 262 19.78 -2.00 -8.82
CA GLY A 262 20.69 -2.83 -8.04
C GLY A 262 21.55 -3.80 -8.87
N THR A 263 21.94 -4.92 -8.26
CA THR A 263 22.91 -5.89 -8.82
C THR A 263 22.51 -6.45 -10.19
N THR A 264 21.21 -6.62 -10.44
CA THR A 264 20.68 -6.92 -11.78
C THR A 264 19.95 -5.69 -12.28
N ALA A 265 20.72 -4.70 -12.71
CA ALA A 265 20.18 -3.44 -13.20
C ALA A 265 19.28 -3.66 -14.42
N PHE A 266 18.04 -3.20 -14.35
CA PHE A 266 17.13 -3.28 -15.48
C PHE A 266 17.31 -2.10 -16.44
N PRO A 267 17.15 -2.32 -17.76
CA PRO A 267 17.03 -1.22 -18.71
C PRO A 267 15.91 -0.27 -18.30
N ALA A 268 16.11 1.04 -18.46
CA ALA A 268 15.10 2.04 -18.13
C ALA A 268 13.77 1.85 -18.88
N SER A 269 13.80 1.22 -20.06
CA SER A 269 12.58 0.84 -20.80
C SER A 269 11.78 -0.26 -20.09
N THR A 270 12.45 -1.20 -19.42
CA THR A 270 11.81 -2.26 -18.65
C THR A 270 11.13 -1.67 -17.41
N VAL A 271 11.86 -0.83 -16.65
CA VAL A 271 11.29 -0.13 -15.49
C VAL A 271 10.11 0.76 -15.88
N ASP A 272 10.20 1.46 -17.02
CA ASP A 272 9.08 2.25 -17.56
C ASP A 272 7.84 1.38 -17.86
N ALA A 273 8.02 0.25 -18.56
CA ALA A 273 6.93 -0.67 -18.87
C ALA A 273 6.31 -1.32 -17.62
N ASP A 274 7.14 -1.71 -16.65
CA ASP A 274 6.70 -2.34 -15.42
C ASP A 274 5.90 -1.36 -14.55
N ILE A 275 6.38 -0.12 -14.37
CA ILE A 275 5.64 0.93 -13.66
C ILE A 275 4.29 1.18 -14.35
N ARG A 276 4.28 1.34 -15.68
CA ARG A 276 3.02 1.56 -16.44
C ARG A 276 2.03 0.41 -16.25
N THR A 277 2.52 -0.83 -16.20
CA THR A 277 1.70 -2.02 -15.94
C THR A 277 1.03 -1.92 -14.57
N ILE A 278 1.81 -1.63 -13.52
CA ILE A 278 1.30 -1.47 -12.15
C ILE A 278 0.27 -0.33 -12.07
N LEU A 279 0.58 0.84 -12.64
CA LEU A 279 -0.34 1.98 -12.62
C LEU A 279 -1.61 1.73 -13.46
N GLY A 280 -1.52 0.89 -14.50
CA GLY A 280 -2.67 0.41 -15.26
C GLY A 280 -3.66 -0.34 -14.37
N TRP A 281 -3.17 -1.21 -13.49
CA TRP A 281 -3.99 -1.92 -12.51
C TRP A 281 -4.58 -0.98 -11.45
N VAL A 282 -3.83 0.03 -11.01
CA VAL A 282 -4.36 1.08 -10.11
C VAL A 282 -5.53 1.82 -10.76
N ARG A 283 -5.39 2.23 -12.03
CA ARG A 283 -6.45 2.90 -12.79
C ARG A 283 -7.65 1.98 -13.04
N ALA A 284 -7.41 0.70 -13.30
CA ALA A 284 -8.47 -0.30 -13.45
C ALA A 284 -9.22 -0.57 -12.13
N ALA A 285 -8.53 -0.43 -10.99
CA ALA A 285 -9.13 -0.59 -9.67
C ALA A 285 -9.97 0.63 -9.28
N ASN A 286 -9.43 1.83 -9.48
CA ASN A 286 -10.13 3.09 -9.27
C ASN A 286 -9.64 4.15 -10.28
N PRO A 287 -10.45 4.49 -11.30
CA PRO A 287 -10.08 5.51 -12.29
C PRO A 287 -9.82 6.89 -11.67
N ASN A 288 -10.40 7.16 -10.50
CA ASN A 288 -10.27 8.43 -9.79
C ASN A 288 -9.18 8.43 -8.71
N ALA A 289 -8.46 7.32 -8.50
CA ALA A 289 -7.36 7.30 -7.52
C ALA A 289 -6.33 8.38 -7.87
N ALA A 290 -5.87 9.14 -6.89
CA ALA A 290 -4.67 9.93 -7.04
C ALA A 290 -3.45 8.98 -7.15
N ILE A 291 -2.46 9.36 -7.94
CA ILE A 291 -1.19 8.63 -8.04
C ILE A 291 -0.07 9.59 -7.69
N LEU A 292 0.84 9.15 -6.83
CA LEU A 292 2.06 9.85 -6.48
C LEU A 292 3.25 8.93 -6.77
N LEU A 293 4.09 9.32 -7.73
CA LEU A 293 5.36 8.66 -7.99
C LEU A 293 6.43 9.31 -7.13
N VAL A 294 7.06 8.51 -6.30
CA VAL A 294 8.17 8.90 -5.43
C VAL A 294 9.47 8.44 -6.09
N MET A 295 10.32 9.40 -6.43
CA MET A 295 11.68 9.11 -6.86
C MET A 295 12.54 8.84 -5.63
N PRO A 296 13.27 7.71 -5.60
CA PRO A 296 14.03 7.32 -4.43
C PRO A 296 15.24 8.25 -4.22
N ASN A 297 15.79 8.22 -3.00
CA ASN A 297 17.03 8.90 -2.67
C ASN A 297 18.22 8.37 -3.49
N GLU A 298 19.35 9.07 -3.44
CA GLU A 298 20.61 8.58 -3.99
C GLU A 298 21.33 7.64 -3.02
N THR A 299 22.23 6.83 -3.58
CA THR A 299 23.04 5.82 -2.89
C THR A 299 24.52 6.20 -2.92
N ALA A 300 25.36 5.47 -2.18
CA ALA A 300 26.82 5.61 -2.25
C ALA A 300 27.40 5.22 -3.63
N ASP A 301 26.64 4.47 -4.43
CA ASP A 301 27.06 3.97 -5.74
C ASP A 301 26.66 4.95 -6.85
N ILE A 302 27.67 5.57 -7.46
CA ILE A 302 27.53 6.54 -8.55
C ILE A 302 26.92 5.90 -9.81
N ALA A 303 27.25 4.66 -10.13
CA ALA A 303 26.70 3.96 -11.29
C ALA A 303 25.20 3.72 -11.10
N ARG A 304 24.80 3.33 -9.88
CA ARG A 304 23.40 3.20 -9.50
C ARG A 304 22.67 4.53 -9.58
N ASN A 305 23.27 5.62 -9.10
CA ASN A 305 22.67 6.95 -9.18
C ASN A 305 22.47 7.44 -10.63
N THR A 306 23.38 7.08 -11.54
CA THR A 306 23.25 7.38 -12.98
C THR A 306 22.03 6.67 -13.59
N LEU A 307 21.79 5.41 -13.22
CA LEU A 307 20.59 4.68 -13.62
C LEU A 307 19.33 5.28 -13.01
N LEU A 308 19.35 5.60 -11.71
CA LEU A 308 18.23 6.25 -11.04
C LEU A 308 17.84 7.55 -11.73
N GLU A 309 18.80 8.37 -12.19
CA GLU A 309 18.50 9.59 -12.94
C GLU A 309 17.79 9.30 -14.27
N THR A 310 18.20 8.21 -14.95
CA THR A 310 17.51 7.75 -16.16
C THR A 310 16.07 7.30 -15.84
N TYR A 311 15.84 6.64 -14.72
CA TYR A 311 14.50 6.24 -14.27
C TYR A 311 13.65 7.46 -13.89
N ARG A 312 14.22 8.48 -13.25
CA ARG A 312 13.52 9.73 -12.94
C ARG A 312 12.97 10.41 -14.20
N LEU A 313 13.76 10.48 -15.27
CA LEU A 313 13.31 11.00 -16.55
C LEU A 313 12.14 10.19 -17.16
N LYS A 314 12.10 8.87 -16.93
CA LYS A 314 10.95 8.03 -17.33
C LYS A 314 9.73 8.30 -16.46
N MET A 315 9.90 8.39 -15.14
CA MET A 315 8.81 8.71 -14.21
C MET A 315 8.14 10.05 -14.52
N LEU A 316 8.90 11.08 -14.93
CA LEU A 316 8.34 12.36 -15.37
C LEU A 316 7.37 12.18 -16.56
N LYS A 317 7.72 11.33 -17.53
CA LYS A 317 6.86 11.02 -18.69
C LYS A 317 5.64 10.21 -18.27
N ILE A 318 5.83 9.19 -17.44
CA ILE A 318 4.75 8.36 -16.90
C ILE A 318 3.75 9.24 -16.13
N ALA A 319 4.24 10.23 -15.38
CA ALA A 319 3.37 11.13 -14.63
C ALA A 319 2.43 11.95 -15.52
N LEU A 320 2.89 12.36 -16.71
CA LEU A 320 2.03 13.00 -17.70
C LEU A 320 0.97 12.03 -18.22
N ASP A 321 1.36 10.80 -18.55
CA ASP A 321 0.45 9.82 -19.14
C ASP A 321 -0.62 9.31 -18.15
N PHE A 322 -0.29 9.27 -16.86
CA PHE A 322 -1.16 8.76 -15.80
C PHE A 322 -1.83 9.85 -14.96
N ASP A 323 -1.59 11.13 -15.25
CA ASP A 323 -2.03 12.27 -14.41
C ASP A 323 -1.59 12.06 -12.95
N ALA A 324 -0.30 11.74 -12.78
CA ALA A 324 0.31 11.49 -11.49
C ALA A 324 1.10 12.70 -10.98
N LEU A 325 1.23 12.78 -9.67
CA LEU A 325 2.14 13.67 -8.99
C LEU A 325 3.55 13.09 -8.96
N ILE A 326 4.55 13.96 -8.85
CA ILE A 326 5.97 13.59 -8.70
C ILE A 326 6.48 14.16 -7.39
N PHE A 327 7.16 13.31 -6.60
CA PHE A 327 7.90 13.71 -5.42
C PHE A 327 9.32 13.14 -5.49
N ASP A 328 10.34 13.98 -5.41
CA ASP A 328 11.72 13.52 -5.35
C ASP A 328 12.24 13.60 -3.92
N THR A 329 12.66 12.47 -3.37
CA THR A 329 13.20 12.38 -2.00
C THR A 329 14.44 13.29 -1.83
N ARG A 330 15.18 13.58 -2.91
CA ARG A 330 16.32 14.51 -2.90
C ARG A 330 15.92 15.95 -2.57
N TRP A 331 14.67 16.35 -2.82
CA TRP A 331 14.19 17.68 -2.42
C TRP A 331 14.15 17.85 -0.89
N VAL A 332 14.13 16.74 -0.16
CA VAL A 332 14.05 16.73 1.31
C VAL A 332 15.43 16.56 1.92
N ILE A 333 16.20 15.56 1.48
CA ILE A 333 17.44 15.15 2.16
C ILE A 333 18.71 15.43 1.34
N GLY A 334 18.58 15.92 0.11
CA GLY A 334 19.69 16.18 -0.80
C GLY A 334 20.20 14.94 -1.54
N ASN A 335 21.35 15.10 -2.21
CA ASN A 335 22.10 14.00 -2.83
C ASN A 335 22.79 13.12 -1.76
N TYR A 336 23.35 11.98 -2.14
CA TYR A 336 23.93 11.04 -1.18
C TYR A 336 25.03 11.68 -0.32
N THR A 337 25.95 12.45 -0.92
CA THR A 337 27.05 13.09 -0.20
C THR A 337 26.54 14.05 0.87
N ALA A 338 25.56 14.90 0.53
CA ALA A 338 24.97 15.85 1.48
C ALA A 338 24.17 15.13 2.57
N ALA A 339 23.32 14.16 2.19
CA ALA A 339 22.52 13.38 3.12
C ALA A 339 23.41 12.62 4.11
N ASN A 340 24.43 11.92 3.61
CA ASN A 340 25.36 11.15 4.45
C ASN A 340 26.20 12.06 5.35
N GLY A 341 26.69 13.19 4.84
CA GLY A 341 27.41 14.19 5.65
C GLY A 341 26.54 14.79 6.76
N ALA A 342 25.23 14.90 6.56
CA ALA A 342 24.26 15.32 7.56
C ALA A 342 23.79 14.19 8.49
N GLY A 343 24.29 12.96 8.31
CA GLY A 343 23.86 11.78 9.07
C GLY A 343 22.41 11.36 8.80
N LEU A 344 21.89 11.69 7.63
CA LEU A 344 20.54 11.35 7.15
C LEU A 344 20.50 9.99 6.42
N MET A 345 21.65 9.33 6.23
CA MET A 345 21.74 7.98 5.68
C MET A 345 22.04 6.97 6.79
N ASN A 346 21.34 5.83 6.80
CA ASN A 346 21.60 4.71 7.71
C ASN A 346 22.76 3.84 7.21
N ASP A 347 22.78 3.61 5.89
CA ASP A 347 23.79 2.83 5.19
C ASP A 347 24.04 3.43 3.79
N SER A 348 24.63 2.67 2.88
CA SER A 348 24.90 3.12 1.51
C SER A 348 23.65 3.34 0.65
N ILE A 349 22.46 3.00 1.13
CA ILE A 349 21.20 2.95 0.36
C ILE A 349 20.04 3.59 1.14
N HIS A 350 19.83 3.22 2.40
CA HIS A 350 18.62 3.52 3.15
C HIS A 350 18.75 4.82 3.96
N PRO A 351 17.71 5.68 3.95
CA PRO A 351 17.65 6.84 4.85
C PRO A 351 17.64 6.43 6.33
N HIS A 352 18.15 7.31 7.20
CA HIS A 352 18.22 7.08 8.64
C HIS A 352 16.82 7.03 9.28
N PRO A 353 16.50 6.00 10.09
CA PRO A 353 15.15 5.72 10.57
C PRO A 353 14.54 6.83 11.44
N THR A 354 15.36 7.48 12.27
CA THR A 354 14.89 8.53 13.20
C THR A 354 15.28 9.94 12.80
N LYS A 355 15.94 10.12 11.65
CA LYS A 355 16.40 11.45 11.20
C LYS A 355 15.85 11.81 9.82
N ALA A 356 15.96 10.92 8.85
CA ALA A 356 15.53 11.18 7.48
C ALA A 356 14.09 10.74 7.21
N ASN A 357 13.70 9.53 7.63
CA ASN A 357 12.32 9.05 7.44
C ASN A 357 11.25 9.98 8.06
N PRO A 358 11.46 10.62 9.24
CA PRO A 358 10.54 11.64 9.73
C PRO A 358 10.41 12.83 8.78
N LEU A 359 11.53 13.36 8.27
CA LEU A 359 11.54 14.49 7.34
C LEU A 359 10.83 14.15 6.02
N ILE A 360 11.08 12.94 5.49
CA ILE A 360 10.46 12.48 4.25
C ILE A 360 8.95 12.27 4.47
N GLY A 361 8.55 11.64 5.57
CA GLY A 361 7.13 11.43 5.90
C GLY A 361 6.38 12.74 6.11
N GLU A 362 6.99 13.72 6.77
CA GLU A 362 6.43 15.06 6.91
C GLU A 362 6.34 15.79 5.57
N ALA A 363 7.37 15.72 4.74
CA ALA A 363 7.36 16.32 3.42
C ALA A 363 6.27 15.69 2.53
N LEU A 364 6.09 14.37 2.56
CA LEU A 364 5.00 13.67 1.86
C LEU A 364 3.63 14.14 2.37
N PHE A 365 3.44 14.22 3.68
CA PHE A 365 2.21 14.72 4.30
C PHE A 365 1.87 16.14 3.83
N ASN A 366 2.86 17.05 3.86
CA ASN A 366 2.68 18.43 3.41
C ASN A 366 2.39 18.48 1.89
N PHE A 367 3.10 17.66 1.10
CA PHE A 367 2.98 17.62 -0.35
C PHE A 367 1.58 17.21 -0.83
N ILE A 368 0.91 16.31 -0.10
CA ILE A 368 -0.47 15.90 -0.39
C ILE A 368 -1.53 16.81 0.26
N GLY A 369 -1.13 18.01 0.72
CA GLY A 369 -2.03 19.02 1.26
C GLY A 369 -2.34 18.89 2.76
N GLY A 370 -1.57 18.09 3.50
CA GLY A 370 -1.83 17.81 4.92
C GLY A 370 -1.96 19.05 5.82
N GLN A 371 -1.09 20.06 5.64
CA GLN A 371 -1.17 21.31 6.41
C GLN A 371 -2.45 22.10 6.12
N SER A 372 -2.86 22.16 4.86
CA SER A 372 -4.11 22.80 4.47
C SER A 372 -5.31 22.09 5.11
N LEU A 373 -5.28 20.76 5.18
CA LEU A 373 -6.31 19.96 5.86
C LEU A 373 -6.34 20.25 7.37
N ALA A 374 -5.17 20.33 8.02
CA ALA A 374 -5.05 20.65 9.44
C ALA A 374 -5.60 22.05 9.76
N ASN A 375 -5.27 23.05 8.93
CA ASN A 375 -5.72 24.42 9.12
C ASN A 375 -7.22 24.61 8.91
N ILE A 376 -7.88 23.77 8.09
CA ILE A 376 -9.34 23.80 7.95
C ILE A 376 -10.00 23.26 9.23
N GLU A 377 -9.47 22.18 9.82
CA GLU A 377 -10.03 21.62 11.07
C GLU A 377 -9.93 22.60 12.24
N SER A 378 -8.82 23.32 12.38
CA SER A 378 -8.66 24.30 13.46
C SER A 378 -9.61 25.50 13.36
N VAL A 379 -10.23 25.73 12.21
CA VAL A 379 -11.22 26.79 11.99
C VAL A 379 -12.66 26.27 12.15
N LEU A 380 -12.89 24.97 11.96
CA LEU A 380 -14.22 24.33 12.04
C LEU A 380 -14.52 23.68 13.40
N SER A 381 -13.49 23.45 14.22
CA SER A 381 -13.60 23.04 15.63
C SER A 381 -13.68 24.24 16.56
#